data_AF-X1BP27-F1
#
_entry.id   AF-X1BP27-F1
#
_cell.length_a   1.000
_cell.length_b   1.000
_cell.length_c   1.000
_cell.angle_alpha   90.00
_cell.angle_beta   90.00
_cell.angle_gamma   90.00
#
_symmetry.space_group_name_H-M   'P 1'
#
loop_
_entity.id
_entity.type
_entity.pdbx_description
1 polymer ?
#
loop_
_entity_poly.entity_id
_entity_poly.type
_entity_poly.pdbx_seq_one_letter_code
_entity_poly.pdbx_strand_id
1 'polypeptide(L)' 'MKTKKVIIPAYGDEIIGDARVEVSIQCLACKHFHNDMTTCKAFSKGIPIKILTGHWDHTRPFRNDNGIRFERIV' A
#
# COMPACT_ATOMS: atom_id res chain seq x y z
N MET A 1 -21.11 -10.62 -8.50
CA MET A 1 -20.18 -10.05 -7.49
C MET A 1 -20.17 -8.53 -7.66
N LYS A 2 -20.38 -7.76 -6.58
CA LYS A 2 -20.29 -6.30 -6.62
C LYS A 2 -18.82 -5.90 -6.61
N THR A 3 -18.28 -5.46 -7.76
CA THR A 3 -16.93 -4.89 -7.84
C THR A 3 -16.99 -3.41 -7.50
N LYS A 4 -16.20 -2.98 -6.52
CA LYS A 4 -16.03 -1.57 -6.15
C LYS A 4 -14.84 -1.02 -6.92
N LYS A 5 -15.08 -0.11 -7.87
CA LYS A 5 -14.00 0.62 -8.55
C LYS A 5 -13.41 1.61 -7.55
N VAL A 6 -12.13 1.48 -7.24
CA VAL A 6 -11.36 2.43 -6.44
C VAL A 6 -10.35 3.09 -7.37
N ILE A 7 -10.36 4.42 -7.44
CA ILE A 7 -9.42 5.19 -8.24
C ILE A 7 -8.21 5.49 -7.35
N ILE A 8 -7.05 4.96 -7.73
CA ILE A 8 -5.79 5.16 -7.01
C ILE A 8 -4.97 6.14 -7.85
N PRO A 9 -4.68 7.36 -7.37
CA PRO A 9 -3.82 8.28 -8.10
C PRO A 9 -2.38 7.74 -8.08
N ALA A 10 -2.00 7.08 -9.17
CA ALA A 10 -0.62 6.69 -9.42
C ALA A 10 0.18 7.94 -9.82
N TYR A 11 1.08 8.40 -8.96
CA TYR A 11 2.07 9.41 -9.33
C TYR A 11 3.19 8.71 -10.12
N GLY A 12 3.14 8.78 -11.45
CA GLY A 12 4.16 8.28 -12.37
C GLY A 12 3.57 7.80 -13.70
N ASP A 13 3.90 8.54 -14.76
CA ASP A 13 3.79 8.30 -16.21
C ASP A 13 2.58 7.47 -16.73
N GLU A 14 1.55 8.21 -17.15
CA GLU A 14 0.52 7.87 -18.14
C GLU A 14 0.05 6.40 -18.20
N ILE A 15 -0.76 5.96 -17.21
CA ILE A 15 -1.61 4.76 -17.39
C ILE A 15 -3.07 5.19 -17.54
N ILE A 16 -3.56 5.19 -18.79
CA ILE A 16 -4.98 5.24 -19.14
C ILE A 16 -5.51 3.79 -19.14
N GLY A 17 -5.96 3.26 -17.99
CA GLY A 17 -6.48 1.89 -17.89
C GLY A 17 -6.72 1.34 -16.47
N ASP A 18 -7.21 0.09 -16.36
CA ASP A 18 -7.31 -0.68 -15.11
C ASP A 18 -5.97 -1.36 -14.75
N ALA A 19 -5.12 -0.69 -13.97
CA ALA A 19 -3.91 -1.32 -13.44
C ALA A 19 -4.29 -2.33 -12.34
N ARG A 20 -4.03 -3.63 -12.59
CA ARG A 20 -4.09 -4.67 -11.56
C ARG A 20 -2.81 -4.62 -10.73
N VAL A 21 -2.94 -4.34 -9.44
CA VAL A 21 -1.83 -4.36 -8.49
C VAL A 21 -2.12 -5.40 -7.42
N GLU A 22 -1.20 -6.35 -7.24
CA GLU A 22 -1.28 -7.34 -6.16
C GLU A 22 -0.76 -6.72 -4.86
N VAL A 23 -1.62 -6.69 -3.84
CA VAL A 23 -1.25 -6.19 -2.52
C VAL A 23 -0.61 -7.32 -1.72
N SER A 24 0.60 -7.07 -1.23
CA SER A 24 1.37 -8.00 -0.41
C SER A 24 0.64 -8.39 0.87
N ILE A 25 0.78 -9.65 1.27
CA ILE A 25 0.29 -10.14 2.55
C ILE A 25 0.88 -9.38 3.75
N GLN A 26 2.06 -8.78 3.61
CA GLN A 26 2.65 -7.94 4.66
C GLN A 26 1.86 -6.63 4.85
N CYS A 27 1.27 -6.06 3.80
CA CYS A 27 0.35 -4.92 3.94
C CYS A 27 -0.97 -5.37 4.54
N LEU A 28 -1.55 -6.48 4.04
CA LEU A 28 -2.81 -7.01 4.53
C LEU A 28 -2.77 -7.41 6.02
N ALA A 29 -1.60 -7.87 6.49
CA ALA A 29 -1.40 -8.26 7.88
C ALA A 29 -1.04 -7.09 8.81
N CYS A 30 -0.91 -5.85 8.31
CA CYS A 30 -0.45 -4.70 9.10
C CYS A 30 -1.62 -3.92 9.70
N LYS A 31 -1.58 -3.62 10.99
CA LYS A 31 -2.63 -2.86 11.71
C LYS A 31 -2.81 -1.42 11.20
N HIS A 32 -1.81 -0.90 10.48
CA HIS A 32 -1.81 0.47 9.97
C HIS A 32 -2.37 0.59 8.55
N PHE A 33 -2.69 -0.53 7.90
CA PHE A 33 -3.21 -0.53 6.54
C PHE A 33 -4.66 -0.05 6.51
N HIS A 34 -4.98 0.85 5.57
CA HIS A 34 -6.31 1.41 5.46
C HIS A 34 -7.19 0.61 4.48
N ASN A 35 -8.50 0.69 4.66
CA ASN A 35 -9.50 -0.02 3.85
C ASN A 35 -9.59 0.47 2.39
N ASP A 36 -8.88 1.55 2.03
CA ASP A 36 -8.75 2.02 0.64
C ASP A 36 -7.71 1.21 -0.17
N MET A 37 -7.05 0.25 0.48
CA MET A 37 -6.08 -0.68 -0.09
C MET A 37 -4.81 -0.03 -0.65
N THR A 38 -4.59 1.27 -0.41
CA THR A 38 -3.51 2.03 -1.06
C THR A 38 -2.79 3.01 -0.16
N THR A 39 -3.36 3.31 1.00
CA THR A 39 -2.72 4.15 2.01
C THR A 39 -2.55 3.40 3.33
N CYS A 40 -1.69 3.93 4.19
CA CYS A 40 -1.56 3.49 5.57
C CYS A 40 -1.15 4.69 6.44
N LYS A 41 -1.10 4.48 7.76
CA LYS A 41 -0.68 5.53 8.70
C LYS A 41 0.71 6.12 8.38
N ALA A 42 1.64 5.31 7.89
CA ALA A 42 2.98 5.75 7.49
C ALA A 42 3.00 6.53 6.16
N PHE A 43 2.08 6.22 5.24
CA PHE A 43 2.02 6.78 3.89
C PHE A 43 0.58 7.23 3.56
N SER A 44 0.16 8.35 4.15
CA SER A 44 -1.20 8.89 4.01
C SER A 44 -1.55 9.34 2.60
N LYS A 45 -0.55 9.60 1.74
CA LYS A 45 -0.73 10.00 0.34
C LYS A 45 -0.63 8.84 -0.66
N GLY A 46 -0.30 7.64 -0.20
CA GLY A 46 -0.10 6.47 -1.07
C GLY A 46 1.16 5.70 -0.70
N ILE A 47 1.03 4.37 -0.57
CA ILE A 47 2.13 3.47 -0.27
C ILE A 47 3.02 3.30 -1.51
N PRO A 48 4.36 3.43 -1.39
CA PRO A 48 5.28 3.14 -2.49
C PRO A 48 5.03 1.75 -3.08
N ILE A 49 4.99 1.64 -4.42
CA ILE A 49 4.57 0.40 -5.10
C ILE A 49 5.38 -0.83 -4.65
N LYS A 50 6.69 -0.69 -4.43
CA LYS A 50 7.56 -1.77 -3.96
C LYS A 50 7.23 -2.26 -2.54
N ILE A 51 6.67 -1.41 -1.68
CA ILE A 51 6.18 -1.83 -0.36
C ILE A 51 4.81 -2.48 -0.54
N LEU A 52 3.91 -1.83 -1.27
CA LEU A 52 2.54 -2.31 -1.49
C LEU A 52 2.51 -3.72 -2.10
N THR A 53 3.42 -4.01 -3.03
CA THR A 53 3.57 -5.30 -3.72
C THR A 53 4.54 -6.27 -3.02
N GLY A 54 5.17 -5.88 -1.91
CA GLY A 54 6.03 -6.76 -1.12
C GLY A 54 7.45 -6.98 -1.66
N HIS A 55 7.87 -6.25 -2.69
CA HIS A 55 9.28 -6.21 -3.13
C HIS A 55 10.22 -5.61 -2.08
N TRP A 56 9.68 -4.91 -1.08
CA TRP A 56 10.37 -4.50 0.12
C TRP A 56 9.79 -5.22 1.33
N ASP A 57 10.67 -5.82 2.15
CA ASP A 57 10.32 -6.39 3.45
C ASP A 57 9.80 -5.27 4.37
N HIS A 58 8.52 -5.34 4.73
CA HIS A 58 7.81 -4.32 5.48
C HIS A 58 8.30 -4.24 6.94
N THR A 59 8.99 -5.27 7.43
CA THR A 59 9.63 -5.25 8.75
C THR A 59 10.91 -4.42 8.78
N ARG A 60 11.48 -4.11 7.61
CA ARG A 60 12.67 -3.28 7.48
C ARG A 60 12.33 -1.80 7.44
N PRO A 61 13.20 -0.93 7.98
CA PRO A 61 13.00 0.50 7.90
C PRO A 61 12.93 1.00 6.45
N PHE A 62 12.02 1.94 6.17
CA PHE A 62 11.91 2.55 4.86
C PHE A 62 12.03 4.08 4.93
N ARG A 63 12.64 4.69 3.92
CA ARG A 63 12.80 6.15 3.87
C ARG A 63 11.43 6.83 3.85
N ASN A 64 11.23 7.81 4.74
CA ASN A 64 9.99 8.59 4.88
C ASN A 64 8.78 7.80 5.40
N ASP A 65 8.96 6.72 6.17
CA ASP A 65 7.86 6.02 6.84
C ASP A 65 7.34 6.71 8.12
N ASN A 66 7.74 7.98 8.34
CA ASN A 66 7.30 8.81 9.45
C ASN A 66 7.52 8.17 10.83
N GLY A 67 8.50 7.27 10.95
CA GLY A 67 8.81 6.55 12.18
C GLY A 67 7.79 5.46 12.55
N ILE A 68 6.81 5.19 11.68
CA ILE A 68 5.78 4.17 11.88
C ILE A 68 6.28 2.88 11.22
N ARG A 69 6.35 1.80 11.99
CA ARG A 69 6.83 0.49 11.53
C ARG A 69 5.67 -0.48 11.35
N PHE A 70 5.95 -1.59 10.68
CA PHE A 70 5.03 -2.71 10.59
C PHE A 70 4.65 -3.21 11.98
N GLU A 71 3.35 -3.43 12.18
CA GLU A 71 2.83 -4.15 13.33
C GLU A 71 1.68 -5.04 12.89
N ARG A 72 1.75 -6.31 13.27
CA ARG A 72 0.80 -7.33 12.83
C ARG A 72 -0.56 -7.15 13.50
N ILE A 73 -1.64 -7.36 12.75
CA ILE A 73 -2.99 -7.54 13.31
C ILE A 73 -2.99 -8.85 14.10
N VAL A 74 -3.24 -8.76 15.40
CA VAL A 74 -3.46 -9.92 16.29
C VAL A 74 -4.82 -10.55 16.06
#